data_AF-A0A3B8J972-F1
#
_entry.id   AF-A0A3B8J972-F1
#
_cell.length_a   1.000
_cell.length_b   1.000
_cell.length_c   1.000
_cell.angle_alpha   90.00
_cell.angle_beta   90.00
_cell.angle_gamma   90.00
#
_symmetry.space_group_name_H-M   'P 1'
#
loop_
_entity.id
_entity.type
_entity.pdbx_description
1 polymer ?
#
loop_
_entity_poly.entity_id
_entity_poly.type
_entity_poly.pdbx_seq_one_letter_code
_entity_poly.pdbx_strand_id
1 'polypeptide(L)'
;MVDIVEVKNRKQLKEFIYFPFKLYEDNPYWVPPLIMDEYITLDRRKNPAFEYCDAKYWLAYKNGELVGRIAGIQNHAYVKKWGNKYTRFGWIDFIDDTEVSKALLETVEKWAAVQGMEAVHGPLGFCDLDKQGMLV
;
A
#
# COMPACT_ATOMS: atom_id res chain seq x y z
N MET A 1 -14.00 6.11 -14.52
CA MET A 1 -14.42 5.36 -13.33
C MET A 1 -13.31 4.40 -12.98
N VAL A 2 -12.77 4.53 -11.78
CA VAL A 2 -11.70 3.70 -11.24
C VAL A 2 -12.33 2.68 -10.29
N ASP A 3 -12.10 1.40 -10.56
CA ASP A 3 -12.56 0.29 -9.74
C ASP A 3 -11.48 -0.11 -8.74
N ILE A 4 -11.80 -0.06 -7.45
CA ILE A 4 -10.87 -0.43 -6.38
C ILE A 4 -11.17 -1.85 -5.91
N VAL A 5 -10.14 -2.70 -5.96
CA VAL A 5 -10.23 -4.12 -5.58
C VAL A 5 -9.28 -4.41 -4.42
N GLU A 6 -9.84 -4.87 -3.31
CA GLU A 6 -9.04 -5.36 -2.18
C GLU A 6 -8.32 -6.67 -2.55
N VAL A 7 -7.03 -6.74 -2.20
CA VAL A 7 -6.20 -7.94 -2.36
C VAL A 7 -6.60 -8.98 -1.32
N LYS A 8 -7.21 -10.08 -1.76
CA LYS A 8 -7.71 -11.17 -0.91
C LYS A 8 -7.06 -12.52 -1.20
N ASN A 9 -6.30 -12.63 -2.29
CA ASN A 9 -5.68 -13.88 -2.70
C ASN A 9 -4.26 -13.69 -3.26
N ARG A 10 -3.54 -14.81 -3.44
CA ARG A 10 -2.16 -14.82 -3.91
C ARG A 10 -1.97 -14.25 -5.31
N LYS A 11 -2.96 -14.39 -6.19
CA LYS A 11 -2.90 -13.84 -7.56
C LYS A 11 -2.91 -12.31 -7.51
N GLN A 12 -3.83 -11.74 -6.74
CA GLN A 12 -3.91 -10.29 -6.54
C GLN A 12 -2.67 -9.76 -5.81
N LEU A 13 -2.13 -10.50 -4.83
CA LEU A 13 -0.88 -10.09 -4.17
C LEU A 13 0.30 -10.07 -5.14
N LYS A 14 0.36 -11.04 -6.07
CA LYS A 14 1.35 -11.02 -7.15
C LYS A 14 1.17 -9.78 -8.04
N GLU A 15 -0.06 -9.47 -8.46
CA GLU A 15 -0.35 -8.26 -9.25
C GLU A 15 0.09 -6.99 -8.50
N PHE A 16 -0.19 -6.92 -7.20
CA PHE A 16 0.26 -5.84 -6.32
C PHE A 16 1.79 -5.69 -6.33
N ILE A 17 2.54 -6.77 -6.12
CA ILE A 17 4.01 -6.73 -6.06
C ILE A 17 4.63 -6.37 -7.41
N TYR A 18 4.09 -6.88 -8.51
CA TYR A 18 4.65 -6.72 -9.85
C TYR A 18 4.23 -5.43 -10.55
N PHE A 19 3.16 -4.76 -10.12
CA PHE A 19 2.72 -3.50 -10.72
C PHE A 19 3.83 -2.46 -10.95
N PRO A 20 4.71 -2.11 -9.98
CA PRO A 20 5.78 -1.15 -10.21
C PRO A 20 6.79 -1.59 -11.27
N PHE A 21 6.96 -2.91 -11.50
CA PHE A 21 7.83 -3.43 -12.56
C PHE A 21 7.32 -3.06 -13.95
N LYS A 22 6.00 -3.05 -14.12
CA LYS A 22 5.37 -2.60 -15.35
C LYS A 22 5.32 -1.07 -15.43
N LEU A 23 4.99 -0.40 -14.33
CA LEU A 23 4.84 1.05 -14.31
C LEU A 23 6.14 1.79 -14.63
N TYR A 24 7.27 1.28 -14.13
CA TYR A 24 8.57 1.94 -14.21
C TYR A 24 9.57 1.23 -15.13
N GLU A 25 9.10 0.37 -16.05
CA GLU A 25 9.95 -0.44 -16.94
C GLU A 25 11.00 0.40 -17.69
N ASP A 26 10.61 1.58 -18.17
CA ASP A 26 11.47 2.50 -18.94
C ASP A 26 12.06 3.64 -18.08
N ASN A 27 11.88 3.63 -16.76
CA ASN A 27 12.37 4.70 -15.89
C ASN A 27 13.83 4.43 -15.45
N PRO A 28 14.81 5.26 -15.85
CA PRO A 28 16.23 5.01 -15.56
C PRO A 28 16.60 5.18 -14.08
N TYR A 29 15.73 5.77 -13.27
CA TYR A 29 15.94 5.99 -11.85
C TYR A 29 15.24 4.96 -10.96
N TRP A 30 14.48 4.04 -11.57
CA TRP A 30 13.77 3.03 -10.81
C TRP A 30 14.69 1.86 -10.46
N VAL A 31 14.74 1.55 -9.16
CA VAL A 31 15.48 0.41 -8.64
C VAL A 31 14.48 -0.67 -8.21
N PRO A 32 14.39 -1.81 -8.92
CA PRO A 32 13.44 -2.87 -8.61
C PRO A 32 13.71 -3.48 -7.22
N PRO A 33 12.67 -3.75 -6.41
CA PRO A 33 12.83 -4.59 -5.22
C PRO A 33 13.29 -6.00 -5.55
N LEU A 34 13.85 -6.67 -4.55
CA LEU A 34 13.85 -8.13 -4.51
C LEU A 34 12.41 -8.62 -4.32
N ILE A 35 11.89 -9.34 -5.32
CA ILE A 35 10.51 -9.86 -5.32
C ILE A 35 10.22 -10.72 -4.08
N MET A 36 11.19 -11.52 -3.65
CA MET A 36 11.04 -12.38 -2.47
C MET A 36 10.87 -11.58 -1.18
N ASP A 37 11.55 -10.44 -1.05
CA ASP A 37 11.42 -9.57 0.11
C ASP A 37 10.02 -8.94 0.15
N GLU A 38 9.50 -8.48 -0.99
CA GLU A 38 8.12 -7.97 -1.07
C GLU A 38 7.09 -9.04 -0.65
N TYR A 39 7.26 -10.30 -1.09
CA TYR A 39 6.40 -11.40 -0.64
C TYR A 39 6.52 -11.69 0.86
N ILE A 40 7.71 -11.56 1.44
CA ILE A 40 7.92 -11.77 2.89
C ILE A 40 7.25 -10.63 3.66
N THR A 41 7.51 -9.38 3.28
CA THR A 41 6.97 -8.18 3.93
C THR A 41 5.45 -8.12 3.87
N LEU A 42 4.83 -8.54 2.76
CA LEU A 42 3.38 -8.44 2.55
C LEU A 42 2.60 -9.72 2.90
N ASP A 43 3.26 -10.83 3.28
CA ASP A 43 2.57 -12.04 3.77
C ASP A 43 2.44 -11.98 5.31
N ARG A 44 1.19 -11.92 5.78
CA ARG A 44 0.84 -11.94 7.20
C ARG A 44 1.45 -13.08 8.00
N ARG A 45 1.75 -14.22 7.38
CA ARG A 45 2.35 -15.39 8.04
C ARG A 45 3.87 -15.33 8.14
N LYS A 46 4.50 -14.38 7.43
CA LYS A 46 5.95 -14.28 7.32
C LYS A 46 6.51 -13.01 7.97
N ASN A 47 5.81 -11.89 7.85
CA ASN A 47 6.27 -10.63 8.44
C ASN A 47 5.88 -10.54 9.93
N PRO A 48 6.84 -10.47 10.86
CA PRO A 48 6.56 -10.34 12.30
C PRO A 48 5.78 -9.07 12.67
N ALA A 49 5.78 -8.04 11.81
CA ALA A 49 5.03 -6.82 12.06
C ALA A 49 3.52 -7.07 12.24
N PHE A 50 2.99 -8.15 11.68
CA PHE A 50 1.58 -8.52 11.84
C PHE A 50 1.20 -9.00 13.26
N GLU A 51 2.17 -9.12 14.17
CA GLU A 51 1.89 -9.29 15.61
C GLU A 51 1.28 -8.01 16.21
N TYR A 52 1.56 -6.84 15.63
CA TYR A 52 1.10 -5.54 16.12
C TYR A 52 0.51 -4.62 15.04
N CYS A 53 0.48 -5.08 13.78
CA CYS A 53 -0.10 -4.36 12.65
C CYS A 53 -1.23 -5.14 11.99
N ASP A 54 -2.27 -4.43 11.58
CA ASP A 54 -3.23 -4.90 10.58
C ASP A 54 -2.96 -4.19 9.26
N ALA A 55 -3.03 -4.91 8.14
CA ALA A 55 -2.82 -4.30 6.83
C ALA A 55 -3.86 -4.78 5.81
N LYS A 56 -4.17 -3.88 4.89
CA LYS A 56 -4.95 -4.14 3.68
C LYS A 56 -4.25 -3.55 2.48
N TYR A 57 -4.46 -4.17 1.33
CA TYR A 57 -3.87 -3.74 0.07
C TYR A 57 -4.97 -3.62 -0.96
N TRP A 58 -4.83 -2.65 -1.85
CA TRP A 58 -5.80 -2.39 -2.91
C TRP A 58 -5.10 -2.19 -4.24
N LEU A 59 -5.79 -2.63 -5.29
CA LEU A 59 -5.45 -2.44 -6.69
C LEU A 59 -6.51 -1.52 -7.30
N ALA A 60 -6.07 -0.57 -8.12
CA ALA A 60 -6.94 0.29 -8.91
C ALA A 60 -6.97 -0.20 -10.36
N TYR A 61 -8.17 -0.40 -10.90
CA TYR A 61 -8.38 -0.73 -12.30
C TYR A 61 -9.13 0.40 -13.01
N LYS A 62 -8.73 0.70 -14.24
CA LYS A 62 -9.43 1.64 -15.13
C LYS A 62 -9.52 1.01 -16.51
N ASN A 63 -10.74 0.88 -17.05
CA ASN A 63 -11.00 0.20 -18.32
C ASN A 63 -10.47 -1.25 -18.36
N GLY A 64 -10.49 -1.95 -17.22
CA GLY A 64 -9.99 -3.33 -17.10
C GLY A 64 -8.47 -3.45 -16.96
N GLU A 65 -7.72 -2.35 -17.05
CA GLU A 65 -6.28 -2.33 -16.85
C GLU A 65 -5.93 -1.99 -15.41
N LEU A 66 -4.90 -2.66 -14.87
CA LEU A 66 -4.32 -2.32 -13.57
C LEU A 66 -3.52 -1.02 -13.71
N VAL A 67 -3.95 0.02 -12.98
CA VAL A 67 -3.45 1.39 -13.10
C VAL A 67 -2.90 1.98 -11.80
N GLY A 68 -3.00 1.24 -10.70
CA GLY A 68 -2.40 1.66 -9.44
C GLY A 68 -2.52 0.65 -8.31
N ARG A 69 -1.81 0.93 -7.23
CA ARG A 69 -1.83 0.15 -6.00
C ARG A 69 -1.62 1.04 -4.78
N ILE A 70 -2.12 0.60 -3.62
CA ILE A 70 -1.86 1.23 -2.33
C ILE A 70 -2.00 0.21 -1.20
N ALA A 71 -1.15 0.32 -0.18
CA ALA A 71 -1.28 -0.38 1.09
C ALA A 71 -1.77 0.57 2.18
N GLY A 72 -2.64 0.08 3.06
CA GLY A 72 -3.02 0.72 4.31
C GLY A 72 -2.58 -0.17 5.47
N ILE A 73 -1.98 0.43 6.50
CA ILE A 73 -1.44 -0.27 7.67
C ILE A 73 -1.91 0.43 8.95
N GLN A 74 -2.56 -0.30 9.85
CA GLN A 74 -2.79 0.11 11.23
C GLN A 74 -1.67 -0.43 12.09
N ASN A 75 -0.94 0.44 12.78
CA ASN A 75 0.10 0.05 13.71
C ASN A 75 -0.37 0.27 15.15
N HIS A 76 -0.86 -0.78 15.80
CA HIS A 76 -1.42 -0.69 17.16
C HIS A 76 -0.37 -0.36 18.20
N ALA A 77 0.88 -0.79 17.99
CA ALA A 77 1.99 -0.45 18.87
C ALA A 77 2.31 1.06 18.82
N TYR A 78 2.24 1.68 17.64
CA TYR A 78 2.40 3.11 17.46
C TYR A 78 1.29 3.89 18.18
N VAL A 79 0.03 3.51 17.96
CA VAL A 79 -1.13 4.15 18.63
C VAL A 79 -1.00 4.03 20.15
N LYS A 80 -0.65 2.85 20.66
CA LYS A 80 -0.47 2.61 22.10
C LYS A 80 0.67 3.43 22.71
N LYS A 81 1.78 3.59 21.99
CA LYS A 81 2.98 4.28 22.48
C LYS A 81 2.84 5.80 22.43
N TRP A 82 2.25 6.33 21.38
CA TRP A 82 2.25 7.78 21.10
C TRP A 82 0.88 8.44 21.23
N GLY A 83 -0.20 7.67 21.32
CA GLY A 83 -1.57 8.20 21.40
C GLY A 83 -2.14 8.72 20.07
N ASN A 84 -1.32 8.79 19.02
CA ASN A 84 -1.75 9.26 17.71
C ASN A 84 -2.48 8.15 16.95
N LYS A 85 -3.77 8.34 16.66
CA LYS A 85 -4.60 7.38 15.91
C LYS A 85 -4.46 7.57 14.41
N TYR A 86 -3.27 7.25 13.89
CA TYR A 86 -2.97 7.42 12.47
C TYR A 86 -2.92 6.09 11.73
N THR A 87 -3.53 6.06 10.56
CA THR A 87 -3.37 4.98 9.58
C THR A 87 -2.20 5.29 8.67
N ARG A 88 -1.28 4.34 8.50
CA ARG A 88 -0.22 4.46 7.51
C ARG A 88 -0.75 4.12 6.12
N PHE A 89 -0.31 4.87 5.11
CA PHE A 89 -0.35 4.40 3.73
C PHE A 89 1.06 4.18 3.22
N GLY A 90 1.24 3.24 2.30
CA GLY A 90 2.53 2.91 1.67
C GLY A 90 2.31 2.15 0.37
N TRP A 91 3.40 1.75 -0.31
CA TRP A 91 3.32 1.07 -1.62
C TRP A 91 2.35 1.77 -2.57
N ILE A 92 2.38 3.10 -2.60
CA ILE A 92 1.51 3.89 -3.45
C ILE A 92 2.21 4.10 -4.80
N ASP A 93 1.67 3.48 -5.84
CA ASP A 93 2.16 3.61 -7.21
C ASP A 93 0.95 3.67 -8.13
N PHE A 94 0.95 4.58 -9.11
CA PHE A 94 -0.15 4.76 -10.04
C PHE A 94 0.33 5.46 -11.32
N ILE A 95 -0.40 5.30 -12.41
CA ILE A 95 -0.19 6.09 -13.64
C ILE A 95 -0.51 7.56 -13.40
N ASP A 96 0.03 8.48 -14.19
CA ASP A 96 -0.21 9.93 -14.07
C ASP A 96 -1.68 10.32 -14.39
N ASP A 97 -2.56 10.07 -13.42
CA ASP A 97 -4.00 10.26 -13.49
C ASP A 97 -4.55 10.59 -12.10
N THR A 98 -5.07 11.81 -11.95
CA THR A 98 -5.63 12.31 -10.68
C THR A 98 -6.85 11.52 -10.21
N GLU A 99 -7.64 10.92 -11.12
CA GLU A 99 -8.77 10.06 -10.73
C GLU A 99 -8.28 8.82 -9.98
N VAL A 100 -7.14 8.26 -10.41
CA VAL A 100 -6.55 7.05 -9.82
C VAL A 100 -5.96 7.36 -8.45
N SER A 101 -5.13 8.40 -8.34
CA SER A 101 -4.50 8.77 -7.07
C SER A 101 -5.52 9.14 -6.00
N LYS A 102 -6.56 9.89 -6.38
CA LYS A 102 -7.68 10.23 -5.51
C LYS A 102 -8.42 8.98 -5.02
N ALA A 103 -8.76 8.06 -5.92
CA ALA A 103 -9.49 6.84 -5.56
C ALA A 103 -8.69 5.94 -4.59
N LEU A 104 -7.37 5.81 -4.80
CA LEU A 104 -6.48 5.05 -3.91
C LEU A 104 -6.40 5.66 -2.51
N LEU A 105 -6.16 6.97 -2.41
CA LEU A 105 -6.05 7.67 -1.12
C LEU A 105 -7.38 7.67 -0.36
N GLU A 106 -8.49 7.98 -1.03
CA GLU A 106 -9.84 7.93 -0.42
C GLU A 106 -10.17 6.52 0.12
N THR A 107 -9.67 5.47 -0.51
CA THR A 107 -9.88 4.09 -0.05
C THR A 107 -9.21 3.86 1.31
N VAL A 108 -7.97 4.35 1.47
CA VAL A 108 -7.27 4.24 2.75
C VAL A 108 -7.92 5.12 3.81
N GLU A 109 -8.35 6.34 3.46
CA GLU A 109 -9.10 7.23 4.37
C GLU A 109 -10.41 6.61 4.85
N LYS A 110 -11.20 6.01 3.95
CA LYS A 110 -12.43 5.29 4.31
C LYS A 110 -12.15 4.12 5.23
N TRP A 111 -11.09 3.36 4.96
CA TRP A 111 -10.69 2.27 5.84
C TRP A 111 -10.21 2.76 7.20
N ALA A 112 -9.44 3.85 7.26
CA ALA A 112 -9.00 4.51 8.48
C ALA A 112 -10.20 4.93 9.36
N ALA A 113 -11.19 5.58 8.77
CA ALA A 113 -12.41 5.99 9.46
C ALA A 113 -13.19 4.80 10.05
N VAL A 114 -13.30 3.69 9.31
CA VAL A 114 -13.94 2.45 9.80
C VAL A 114 -13.19 1.85 11.01
N GLN A 115 -11.86 2.03 11.07
CA GLN A 115 -11.03 1.59 12.20
C GLN A 115 -11.00 2.59 13.37
N GLY A 116 -11.73 3.70 13.29
CA GLY A 116 -11.74 4.74 14.33
C GLY A 116 -10.46 5.58 14.40
N MET A 117 -9.73 5.65 13.28
CA MET A 117 -8.52 6.45 13.15
C MET A 117 -8.85 7.90 12.76
N GLU A 118 -8.01 8.84 13.18
CA GLU A 118 -8.26 10.28 13.10
C GLU A 118 -7.54 10.94 11.91
N ALA A 119 -6.47 10.31 11.39
CA ALA A 119 -5.77 10.79 10.20
C ALA A 119 -5.06 9.65 9.45
N VAL A 120 -4.60 9.96 8.24
CA VAL A 120 -3.73 9.08 7.44
C VAL A 120 -2.36 9.75 7.26
N HIS A 121 -1.27 9.00 7.36
CA HIS A 121 0.09 9.51 7.14
C HIS A 121 0.95 8.53 6.32
N GLY A 122 1.87 9.04 5.51
CA GLY A 122 2.64 8.21 4.58
C GLY A 122 3.35 9.02 3.51
N PRO A 123 4.08 8.38 2.59
CA PRO A 123 4.20 6.92 2.45
C PRO A 123 5.14 6.30 3.50
N LEU A 124 4.65 5.32 4.27
CA LEU A 124 5.36 4.62 5.34
C LEU A 124 5.05 3.12 5.30
N GLY A 125 6.05 2.29 5.61
CA GLY A 125 5.87 0.86 5.78
C GLY A 125 5.43 0.42 7.19
N PHE A 126 5.61 -0.87 7.48
CA PHE A 126 5.27 -1.46 8.78
C PHE A 126 6.19 -0.95 9.91
N CYS A 127 7.45 -0.72 9.58
CA CYS A 127 8.50 -0.21 10.46
C CYS A 127 9.40 0.79 9.72
N ASP A 128 10.33 1.41 10.45
CA ASP A 128 11.21 2.45 9.90
C ASP A 128 12.25 1.88 8.91
N LEU A 129 12.45 0.56 8.90
CA LEU A 129 13.34 -0.14 7.97
C LEU A 129 12.66 -0.45 6.62
N ASP A 130 11.34 -0.32 6.54
CA ASP A 130 10.64 -0.49 5.29
C ASP A 130 10.81 0.72 4.38
N LYS A 131 10.49 0.55 3.09
CA LYS A 131 10.52 1.64 2.12
C LYS A 131 9.59 2.78 2.53
N GLN A 132 10.10 4.00 2.38
CA GLN A 132 9.38 5.24 2.62
C GLN A 132 9.50 6.14 1.38
N GLY A 133 8.49 6.97 1.16
CA GLY A 133 8.41 7.82 -0.02
C GLY A 133 7.92 7.11 -1.28
N MET A 134 7.97 7.83 -2.40
CA MET A 134 7.59 7.35 -3.73
C MET A 134 8.52 7.97 -4.79
N LEU A 135 8.66 7.32 -5.94
CA LEU A 135 9.33 7.90 -7.11
C LEU A 135 8.39 8.94 -7.74
N VAL A 136 8.92 10.13 -8.07
CA VAL A 136 8.20 11.26 -8.69
C VAL A 136 8.91 11.68 -9.96
#